data_AF-A0A924VEE2-F1
#
_entry.id   AF-A0A924VEE2-F1
#
_cell.length_a   1.000
_cell.length_b   1.000
_cell.length_c   1.000
_cell.angle_alpha   90.00
_cell.angle_beta   90.00
_cell.angle_gamma   90.00
#
_symmetry.space_group_name_H-M   'P 1'
#
loop_
_entity.id
_entity.type
_entity.pdbx_description
1 polymer ?
#
loop_
_entity_poly.entity_id
_entity_poly.type
_entity_poly.pdbx_seq_one_letter_code
_entity_poly.pdbx_strand_id
1 'polypeptide(L)'
;LKYPTDVECSVGSVYVDEFKRGYFPESCPPSSHVTMTFNSVKQGGAPVKLHWMDGGIQPERPVELGPDEIFGDGGNGVLFIGTKGKMLCDTYAKNPRLLPLSRNKEVNVPETLARIAGEEAGHYTHWVDAAIAGYGKMELSSDFSIAGPLTEALLMGNLAIRGFDIRTPNGNGFRYPGRYKKLIWDGPNMKITNFDEANQFVKREYREGWKLKV
;
A
#
# COMPACT_ATOMS: atom_id res chain seq x y z
N LEU A 1 4.33 3.91 -12.57
CA LEU A 1 3.32 4.70 -11.83
C LEU A 1 4.11 5.62 -10.91
N LYS A 2 3.78 6.91 -10.80
CA LYS A 2 4.58 7.85 -9.99
C LYS A 2 3.95 8.09 -8.62
N TYR A 3 2.76 8.68 -8.61
CA TYR A 3 2.00 8.98 -7.39
C TYR A 3 0.56 8.46 -7.54
N PRO A 4 -0.13 8.08 -6.45
CA PRO A 4 -1.57 7.92 -6.51
C PRO A 4 -2.21 9.27 -6.80
N THR A 5 -3.32 9.30 -7.53
CA THR A 5 -4.12 10.53 -7.76
C THR A 5 -5.11 10.78 -6.63
N ASP A 6 -5.50 9.70 -5.95
CA ASP A 6 -6.46 9.72 -4.87
C ASP A 6 -6.30 8.49 -3.98
N VAL A 7 -6.86 8.61 -2.77
CA VAL A 7 -6.96 7.51 -1.81
C VAL A 7 -8.29 7.61 -1.05
N GLU A 8 -8.92 6.46 -0.83
CA GLU A 8 -10.08 6.32 0.04
C GLU A 8 -9.89 5.10 0.94
N CYS A 9 -10.56 5.08 2.08
CA CYS A 9 -10.49 3.93 2.97
C CYS A 9 -11.76 3.69 3.77
N SER A 10 -11.88 2.45 4.26
CA SER A 10 -12.72 2.08 5.39
C SER A 10 -11.84 1.47 6.49
N VAL A 11 -12.24 1.66 7.75
CA VAL A 11 -11.51 1.11 8.91
C VAL A 11 -12.49 0.44 9.87
N GLY A 12 -12.05 -0.65 10.48
CA GLY A 12 -12.78 -1.34 11.54
C GLY A 12 -12.96 -0.42 12.76
N SER A 13 -14.16 -0.41 13.33
CA SER A 13 -14.45 0.37 14.53
C SER A 13 -14.24 -0.48 15.78
N VAL A 14 -13.48 0.04 16.74
CA VAL A 14 -13.34 -0.59 18.07
C VAL A 14 -14.43 -0.04 18.99
N TYR A 15 -15.14 -0.93 19.69
CA TYR A 15 -16.09 -0.56 20.74
C TYR A 15 -15.52 -1.00 22.09
N VAL A 16 -15.63 -0.12 23.09
CA VAL A 16 -15.15 -0.36 24.47
C VAL A 16 -16.31 -0.61 25.43
N ASP A 17 -17.55 -0.39 24.98
CA ASP A 17 -18.79 -0.66 25.69
C ASP A 17 -19.95 -0.68 24.67
N GLU A 18 -21.16 -0.98 25.12
CA GLU A 18 -22.37 -0.97 24.30
C GLU A 18 -22.56 0.40 23.61
N PHE A 19 -22.51 0.39 22.27
CA PHE A 19 -22.55 1.59 21.42
C PHE A 19 -21.50 2.67 21.74
N LYS A 20 -20.51 2.36 22.58
CA LYS A 20 -19.42 3.28 22.95
C LYS A 20 -18.18 2.95 22.14
N ARG A 21 -17.96 3.72 21.08
CA ARG A 21 -16.75 3.59 20.27
C ARG A 21 -15.51 4.00 21.09
N GLY A 22 -14.46 3.19 21.02
CA GLY A 22 -13.12 3.56 21.47
C GLY A 22 -12.49 4.62 20.56
N TYR A 23 -11.60 5.44 21.12
CA TYR A 23 -10.84 6.43 20.37
C TYR A 23 -9.36 6.29 20.68
N PHE A 24 -8.62 5.74 19.72
CA PHE A 24 -7.21 5.38 19.84
C PHE A 24 -6.40 5.99 18.69
N PRO A 25 -6.23 7.33 18.64
CA PRO A 25 -5.62 8.02 17.49
C PRO A 25 -4.15 7.69 17.26
N GLU A 26 -3.49 7.10 18.26
CA GLU A 26 -2.09 6.67 18.23
C GLU A 26 -1.92 5.17 17.90
N SER A 27 -3.01 4.45 17.62
CA SER A 27 -3.00 3.02 17.30
C SER A 27 -3.48 2.76 15.87
N CYS A 28 -3.02 1.67 15.26
CA CYS A 28 -3.61 1.18 14.01
C CYS A 28 -5.03 0.67 14.25
N PRO A 29 -5.93 0.74 13.24
CA PRO A 29 -7.23 0.12 13.34
C PRO A 29 -7.10 -1.41 13.37
N PRO A 30 -8.10 -2.13 13.91
CA PRO A 30 -8.10 -3.60 13.92
C PRO A 30 -8.19 -4.20 12.50
N SER A 31 -8.72 -3.42 11.54
CA SER A 31 -8.78 -3.79 10.13
C SER A 31 -8.91 -2.54 9.27
N SER A 32 -8.49 -2.63 8.01
CA SER A 32 -8.63 -1.54 7.05
C SER A 32 -8.76 -2.04 5.62
N HIS A 33 -9.43 -1.26 4.78
CA HIS A 33 -9.38 -1.43 3.33
C HIS A 33 -9.15 -0.06 2.71
N VAL A 34 -7.98 0.09 2.10
CA VAL A 34 -7.54 1.28 1.36
C VAL A 34 -7.65 1.00 -0.14
N THR A 35 -8.20 1.95 -0.88
CA THR A 35 -8.18 1.95 -2.36
C THR A 35 -7.44 3.18 -2.85
N MET A 36 -6.44 2.97 -3.71
CA MET A 36 -5.66 4.03 -4.35
C MET A 36 -5.77 3.93 -5.86
N THR A 37 -5.89 5.07 -6.54
CA THR A 37 -5.86 5.12 -8.01
C THR A 37 -4.52 5.66 -8.50
N PHE A 38 -3.93 5.01 -9.49
CA PHE A 38 -2.70 5.47 -10.15
C PHE A 38 -2.94 5.68 -11.63
N ASN A 39 -2.49 6.82 -12.16
CA ASN A 39 -2.44 7.03 -13.60
C ASN A 39 -1.42 6.08 -14.24
N SER A 40 -1.86 5.32 -15.24
CA SER A 40 -0.97 4.47 -16.01
C SER A 40 -0.45 5.20 -17.24
N VAL A 41 0.83 5.04 -17.54
CA VAL A 41 1.42 5.41 -18.85
C VAL A 41 1.45 4.22 -19.82
N LYS A 42 1.00 3.04 -19.37
CA LYS A 42 0.94 1.79 -20.14
C LYS A 42 -0.52 1.44 -20.46
N GLN A 43 -0.74 0.60 -21.47
CA GLN A 43 -2.08 0.08 -21.85
C GLN A 43 -3.13 1.18 -22.12
N GLY A 44 -2.80 2.15 -22.97
CA GLY A 44 -3.76 3.18 -23.40
C GLY A 44 -4.14 4.21 -22.31
N GLY A 45 -3.46 4.22 -21.18
CA GLY A 45 -3.68 5.19 -20.11
C GLY A 45 -4.73 4.80 -19.07
N ALA A 46 -5.27 3.58 -19.14
CA ALA A 46 -6.26 3.10 -18.18
C ALA A 46 -5.69 3.15 -16.74
N PRO A 47 -6.36 3.81 -15.78
CA PRO A 47 -5.89 3.87 -14.40
C PRO A 47 -5.79 2.49 -13.75
N VAL A 48 -4.79 2.31 -12.88
CA VAL A 48 -4.64 1.12 -12.04
C VAL A 48 -5.21 1.42 -10.66
N LYS A 49 -6.11 0.56 -10.18
CA LYS A 49 -6.58 0.60 -8.79
C LYS A 49 -5.80 -0.41 -7.96
N LEU A 50 -5.24 0.06 -6.86
CA LEU A 50 -4.61 -0.77 -5.84
C LEU A 50 -5.55 -0.87 -4.64
N HIS A 51 -5.92 -2.09 -4.28
CA HIS A 51 -6.66 -2.39 -3.06
C HIS A 51 -5.66 -2.95 -2.05
N TRP A 52 -5.53 -2.30 -0.89
CA TRP A 52 -4.74 -2.78 0.23
C TRP A 52 -5.68 -3.08 1.40
N MET A 53 -5.75 -4.34 1.79
CA MET A 53 -6.70 -4.85 2.79
C MET A 53 -5.93 -5.51 3.93
N ASP A 54 -6.31 -5.21 5.16
CA ASP A 54 -5.62 -5.65 6.39
C ASP A 54 -6.62 -6.00 7.49
N GLY A 55 -6.18 -6.78 8.49
CA GLY A 55 -6.97 -7.20 9.63
C GLY A 55 -8.02 -8.25 9.31
N GLY A 56 -7.68 -9.20 8.44
CA GLY A 56 -8.55 -10.31 8.02
C GLY A 56 -9.54 -9.95 6.89
N ILE A 57 -9.54 -8.70 6.42
CA ILE A 57 -10.31 -8.30 5.24
C ILE A 57 -9.61 -8.84 3.99
N GLN A 58 -10.38 -9.50 3.13
CA GLN A 58 -9.91 -10.07 1.87
C GLN A 58 -10.80 -9.61 0.72
N PRO A 59 -10.30 -9.58 -0.53
CA PRO A 59 -11.16 -9.36 -1.68
C PRO A 59 -12.16 -10.51 -1.82
N GLU A 60 -13.17 -10.30 -2.66
CA GLU A 60 -14.03 -11.40 -3.07
C GLU A 60 -13.18 -12.53 -3.65
N ARG A 61 -13.49 -13.76 -3.22
CA ARG A 61 -12.79 -14.95 -3.69
C ARG A 61 -12.94 -15.05 -5.22
N PRO A 62 -11.84 -15.12 -5.97
CA PRO A 62 -11.92 -15.33 -7.42
C PRO A 62 -12.69 -16.61 -7.73
N VAL A 63 -13.67 -16.52 -8.64
CA VAL A 63 -14.46 -17.68 -9.07
C VAL A 63 -13.61 -18.81 -9.68
N GLU A 64 -12.43 -18.46 -10.20
CA GLU A 64 -11.45 -19.39 -10.76
C GLU A 64 -10.61 -20.12 -9.69
N LEU A 65 -10.68 -19.72 -8.42
CA LEU A 65 -9.99 -20.33 -7.29
C LEU A 65 -10.94 -21.35 -6.63
N GLY A 66 -10.68 -22.64 -6.86
CA GLY A 66 -11.54 -23.76 -6.43
C GLY A 66 -11.74 -23.78 -4.92
N PRO A 67 -12.85 -24.32 -4.39
CA PRO A 67 -13.31 -24.09 -3.01
C PRO A 67 -12.28 -24.41 -1.92
N ASP A 68 -11.44 -25.44 -2.13
CA ASP A 68 -10.43 -25.89 -1.16
C ASP A 68 -9.03 -25.28 -1.40
N GLU A 69 -8.86 -24.40 -2.40
CA GLU A 69 -7.58 -23.78 -2.71
C GLU A 69 -7.28 -22.59 -1.78
N ILE A 70 -6.03 -22.45 -1.34
CA ILE A 70 -5.64 -21.36 -0.45
C ILE A 70 -5.48 -20.04 -1.24
N PHE A 71 -6.06 -18.96 -0.72
CA PHE A 71 -5.81 -17.61 -1.23
C PHE A 71 -4.46 -17.11 -0.69
N GLY A 72 -3.52 -16.80 -1.59
CA GLY A 72 -2.13 -16.48 -1.21
C GLY A 72 -1.51 -17.64 -0.44
N ASP A 73 -0.83 -17.35 0.66
CA ASP A 73 -0.24 -18.36 1.56
C ASP A 73 -1.11 -18.68 2.78
N GLY A 74 -2.36 -18.22 2.79
CA GLY A 74 -3.30 -18.38 3.91
C GLY A 74 -3.18 -17.30 4.98
N GLY A 75 -2.17 -16.43 4.90
CA GLY A 75 -2.04 -15.22 5.70
C GLY A 75 -2.12 -13.96 4.84
N ASN A 76 -1.26 -13.85 3.82
CA ASN A 76 -1.25 -12.73 2.88
C ASN A 76 -1.24 -13.23 1.43
N GLY A 77 -1.45 -12.30 0.51
CA GLY A 77 -1.29 -12.55 -0.91
C GLY A 77 -1.50 -11.31 -1.75
N VAL A 78 -1.23 -11.44 -3.03
CA VAL A 78 -1.46 -10.40 -4.04
C VAL A 78 -2.31 -10.98 -5.16
N LEU A 79 -3.42 -10.32 -5.47
CA LEU A 79 -4.26 -10.68 -6.61
C LEU A 79 -4.12 -9.62 -7.70
N PHE A 80 -3.58 -10.03 -8.84
CA PHE A 80 -3.58 -9.25 -10.07
C PHE A 80 -4.82 -9.58 -10.90
N ILE A 81 -5.55 -8.57 -11.32
CA ILE A 81 -6.72 -8.70 -12.20
C ILE A 81 -6.37 -8.09 -13.54
N GLY A 82 -6.25 -8.94 -14.56
CA GLY A 82 -5.96 -8.54 -15.93
C GLY A 82 -7.08 -8.87 -16.90
N THR A 83 -6.96 -8.37 -18.12
CA THR A 83 -7.94 -8.61 -19.20
C THR A 83 -7.95 -10.06 -19.72
N LYS A 84 -6.88 -10.83 -19.46
CA LYS A 84 -6.73 -12.24 -19.87
C LYS A 84 -6.84 -13.23 -18.71
N GLY A 85 -7.32 -12.76 -17.57
CA GLY A 85 -7.46 -13.56 -16.34
C GLY A 85 -6.72 -12.96 -15.15
N LYS A 86 -6.64 -13.75 -14.09
CA LYS A 86 -6.11 -13.33 -12.79
C LYS A 86 -4.85 -14.12 -12.46
N MET A 87 -3.97 -13.48 -11.68
CA MET A 87 -2.78 -14.10 -11.12
C MET A 87 -2.74 -13.85 -9.63
N LEU A 88 -2.47 -14.91 -8.88
CA LEU A 88 -2.37 -14.90 -7.43
C LEU A 88 -0.90 -15.11 -7.05
N CYS A 89 -0.44 -14.39 -6.05
CA CYS A 89 0.86 -14.60 -5.44
C CYS A 89 0.73 -14.69 -3.92
N ASP A 90 1.70 -15.34 -3.29
CA ASP A 90 1.86 -15.38 -1.83
C ASP A 90 2.47 -14.06 -1.34
N THR A 91 2.76 -13.97 -0.03
CA THR A 91 3.48 -12.84 0.56
C THR A 91 4.76 -12.52 -0.24
N TYR A 92 5.03 -11.24 -0.45
CA TYR A 92 6.18 -10.73 -1.21
C TYR A 92 6.22 -11.19 -2.67
N ALA A 93 5.06 -11.43 -3.26
CA ALA A 93 4.90 -11.91 -4.63
C ALA A 93 5.57 -13.26 -4.91
N LYS A 94 5.80 -14.08 -3.86
CA LYS A 94 6.28 -15.46 -4.00
C LYS A 94 5.23 -16.34 -4.69
N ASN A 95 5.70 -17.45 -5.27
CA ASN A 95 4.87 -18.46 -5.93
C ASN A 95 3.75 -17.90 -6.84
N PRO A 96 4.10 -17.03 -7.82
CA PRO A 96 3.11 -16.46 -8.73
C PRO A 96 2.44 -17.56 -9.53
N ARG A 97 1.10 -17.57 -9.53
CA ARG A 97 0.28 -18.59 -10.18
C ARG A 97 -0.92 -18.00 -10.91
N LEU A 98 -1.16 -18.46 -12.13
CA LEU A 98 -2.35 -18.10 -12.89
C LEU A 98 -3.59 -18.78 -12.29
N LEU A 99 -4.74 -18.11 -12.39
CA LEU A 99 -6.05 -18.68 -12.09
C LEU A 99 -6.83 -18.96 -13.40
N PRO A 100 -7.52 -20.11 -13.51
CA PRO A 100 -7.45 -21.26 -12.59
C PRO A 100 -6.07 -21.93 -12.59
N LEU A 101 -5.72 -22.66 -11.52
CA LEU A 101 -4.38 -23.21 -11.32
C LEU A 101 -3.90 -24.15 -12.43
N SER A 102 -4.83 -24.77 -13.16
CA SER A 102 -4.52 -25.61 -14.33
C SER A 102 -3.73 -24.87 -15.42
N ARG A 103 -3.87 -23.54 -15.52
CA ARG A 103 -3.16 -22.69 -16.50
C ARG A 103 -1.68 -22.53 -16.20
N ASN A 104 -1.21 -22.89 -15.01
CA ASN A 104 0.22 -22.79 -14.70
C ASN A 104 1.09 -23.68 -15.61
N LYS A 105 0.50 -24.70 -16.25
CA LYS A 105 1.16 -25.51 -17.30
C LYS A 105 1.52 -24.72 -18.55
N GLU A 106 0.87 -23.57 -18.78
CA GLU A 106 1.12 -22.67 -19.91
C GLU A 106 2.24 -21.67 -19.61
N VAL A 107 2.67 -21.57 -18.35
CA VAL A 107 3.63 -20.54 -17.92
C VAL A 107 5.03 -20.92 -18.39
N ASN A 108 5.51 -20.16 -19.37
CA ASN A 108 6.90 -20.17 -19.81
C ASN A 108 7.34 -18.71 -19.97
N VAL A 109 7.92 -18.14 -18.90
CA VAL A 109 8.33 -16.74 -18.85
C VAL A 109 9.84 -16.69 -18.57
N PRO A 110 10.63 -15.99 -19.39
CA PRO A 110 12.07 -15.86 -19.14
C PRO A 110 12.33 -15.02 -17.89
N GLU A 111 13.38 -15.39 -17.17
CA GLU A 111 13.91 -14.54 -16.12
C GLU A 111 14.63 -13.35 -16.76
N THR A 112 14.12 -12.14 -16.48
CA THR A 112 14.58 -10.90 -17.14
C THR A 112 15.07 -9.84 -16.15
N LEU A 113 14.78 -10.01 -14.86
CA LEU A 113 15.18 -9.09 -13.80
C LEU A 113 16.27 -9.73 -12.96
N ALA A 114 17.32 -8.96 -12.67
CA ALA A 114 18.35 -9.40 -11.74
C ALA A 114 17.74 -9.65 -10.36
N ARG A 115 18.05 -10.80 -9.76
CA ARG A 115 17.63 -11.16 -8.41
C ARG A 115 18.80 -11.02 -7.46
N ILE A 116 18.51 -10.64 -6.22
CA ILE A 116 19.50 -10.64 -5.15
C ILE A 116 19.85 -12.09 -4.80
N ALA A 117 21.14 -12.42 -4.84
CA ALA A 117 21.62 -13.71 -4.38
C ALA A 117 21.26 -13.91 -2.91
N GLY A 118 20.67 -15.07 -2.57
CA GLY A 118 20.14 -15.31 -1.21
C GLY A 118 18.79 -14.61 -0.93
N GLU A 119 18.17 -14.01 -1.94
CA GLU A 119 16.85 -13.37 -1.87
C GLU A 119 16.75 -12.36 -0.70
N GLU A 120 15.76 -12.56 0.17
CA GLU A 120 15.49 -11.73 1.34
C GLU A 120 16.71 -11.58 2.26
N ALA A 121 17.44 -12.67 2.48
CA ALA A 121 18.62 -12.68 3.35
C ALA A 121 19.82 -11.94 2.71
N GLY A 122 19.84 -11.80 1.38
CA GLY A 122 20.92 -11.15 0.65
C GLY A 122 20.80 -9.63 0.53
N HIS A 123 19.67 -9.03 0.92
CA HIS A 123 19.49 -7.57 0.78
C HIS A 123 20.49 -6.76 1.61
N TYR A 124 20.84 -7.23 2.81
CA TYR A 124 21.82 -6.56 3.66
C TYR A 124 23.23 -6.61 3.06
N THR A 125 23.65 -7.77 2.55
CA THR A 125 24.97 -7.92 1.92
C THR A 125 25.05 -7.09 0.64
N HIS A 126 23.97 -7.02 -0.14
CA HIS A 126 23.92 -6.21 -1.35
C HIS A 126 24.25 -4.72 -1.10
N TRP A 127 23.73 -4.16 -0.01
CA TRP A 127 24.05 -2.77 0.38
C TRP A 127 25.50 -2.62 0.84
N VAL A 128 26.03 -3.58 1.61
CA VAL A 128 27.42 -3.60 2.06
C VAL A 128 28.38 -3.68 0.88
N ASP A 129 28.10 -4.57 -0.08
CA ASP A 129 28.91 -4.77 -1.28
C ASP A 129 28.94 -3.48 -2.12
N ALA A 130 27.80 -2.82 -2.30
CA ALA A 130 27.73 -1.55 -3.00
C ALA A 130 28.51 -0.43 -2.29
N ALA A 131 28.48 -0.40 -0.95
CA ALA A 131 29.26 0.55 -0.17
C ALA A 131 30.77 0.32 -0.31
N ILE A 132 31.21 -0.95 -0.30
CA ILE A 132 32.61 -1.34 -0.50
C ILE A 132 33.08 -1.02 -1.93
N ALA A 133 32.24 -1.29 -2.93
CA ALA A 133 32.54 -1.01 -4.34
C ALA A 133 32.72 0.50 -4.61
N GLY A 134 32.03 1.34 -3.83
CA GLY A 134 32.09 2.80 -3.92
C GLY A 134 30.92 3.40 -4.72
N TYR A 135 30.74 4.71 -4.55
CA TYR A 135 29.59 5.43 -5.11
C TYR A 135 29.48 5.28 -6.64
N GLY A 136 28.29 4.85 -7.11
CA GLY A 136 27.99 4.66 -8.53
C GLY A 136 28.71 3.48 -9.18
N LYS A 137 29.37 2.61 -8.41
CA LYS A 137 30.10 1.45 -8.92
C LYS A 137 29.27 0.17 -8.95
N MET A 138 28.13 0.17 -8.29
CA MET A 138 27.21 -0.96 -8.22
C MET A 138 25.76 -0.47 -8.23
N GLU A 139 24.90 -1.14 -9.00
CA GLU A 139 23.47 -0.85 -9.07
C GLU A 139 22.76 -1.48 -7.87
N LEU A 140 21.91 -0.70 -7.18
CA LEU A 140 21.12 -1.17 -6.04
C LEU A 140 19.74 -1.64 -6.52
N SER A 141 19.23 -2.73 -5.95
CA SER A 141 17.93 -3.31 -6.35
C SER A 141 16.72 -2.48 -5.90
N SER A 142 16.94 -1.50 -5.02
CA SER A 142 15.89 -0.62 -4.47
C SER A 142 16.52 0.72 -4.07
N ASP A 143 17.02 1.46 -5.06
CA ASP A 143 17.50 2.82 -4.83
C ASP A 143 16.34 3.80 -4.49
N PHE A 144 16.66 5.05 -4.16
CA PHE A 144 15.65 6.04 -3.75
C PHE A 144 14.65 6.44 -4.85
N SER A 145 14.98 6.24 -6.13
CA SER A 145 14.03 6.44 -7.24
C SER A 145 12.92 5.38 -7.25
N ILE A 146 13.15 4.22 -6.63
CA ILE A 146 12.16 3.16 -6.41
C ILE A 146 11.56 3.28 -5.01
N ALA A 147 12.41 3.30 -3.97
CA ALA A 147 11.99 3.28 -2.58
C ALA A 147 11.21 4.54 -2.19
N GLY A 148 11.58 5.72 -2.69
CA GLY A 148 10.90 6.98 -2.39
C GLY A 148 9.42 6.98 -2.83
N PRO A 149 9.12 6.80 -4.12
CA PRO A 149 7.74 6.71 -4.60
C PRO A 149 6.93 5.56 -4.00
N LEU A 150 7.58 4.42 -3.73
CA LEU A 150 6.95 3.31 -3.02
C LEU A 150 6.51 3.74 -1.61
N THR A 151 7.42 4.31 -0.82
CA THR A 151 7.12 4.81 0.52
C THR A 151 6.02 5.87 0.49
N GLU A 152 6.04 6.79 -0.48
CA GLU A 152 4.98 7.79 -0.64
C GLU A 152 3.60 7.12 -0.86
N ALA A 153 3.52 6.12 -1.74
CA ALA A 153 2.28 5.39 -1.96
C ALA A 153 1.75 4.69 -0.69
N LEU A 154 2.64 4.05 0.09
CA LEU A 154 2.25 3.44 1.38
C LEU A 154 1.76 4.50 2.38
N LEU A 155 2.46 5.63 2.47
CA LEU A 155 2.11 6.72 3.37
C LEU A 155 0.75 7.34 3.02
N MET A 156 0.36 7.37 1.75
CA MET A 156 -0.98 7.81 1.34
C MET A 156 -2.09 6.93 1.90
N GLY A 157 -1.89 5.61 1.97
CA GLY A 157 -2.82 4.70 2.64
C GLY A 157 -2.94 5.00 4.13
N ASN A 158 -1.81 5.16 4.81
CA ASN A 158 -1.78 5.51 6.24
C ASN A 158 -2.42 6.88 6.51
N LEU A 159 -2.19 7.85 5.64
CA LEU A 159 -2.78 9.18 5.73
C LEU A 159 -4.32 9.09 5.67
N ALA A 160 -4.87 8.30 4.76
CA ALA A 160 -6.31 8.09 4.67
C ALA A 160 -6.87 7.45 5.95
N ILE A 161 -6.19 6.41 6.47
CA ILE A 161 -6.56 5.73 7.71
C ILE A 161 -6.54 6.68 8.91
N ARG A 162 -5.49 7.49 9.08
CA ARG A 162 -5.41 8.48 10.16
C ARG A 162 -6.44 9.59 9.98
N GLY A 163 -6.64 10.05 8.75
CA GLY A 163 -7.66 11.03 8.39
C GLY A 163 -9.08 10.58 8.74
N PHE A 164 -9.36 9.28 8.60
CA PHE A 164 -10.68 8.68 8.88
C PHE A 164 -11.16 8.94 10.32
N ASP A 165 -10.25 8.92 11.30
CA ASP A 165 -10.57 9.12 12.72
C ASP A 165 -10.24 10.53 13.24
N ILE A 166 -9.92 11.48 12.37
CA ILE A 166 -10.01 12.90 12.72
C ILE A 166 -11.43 13.15 13.22
N ARG A 167 -11.53 13.67 14.45
CA ARG A 167 -12.80 13.98 15.09
C ARG A 167 -12.82 15.44 15.51
N THR A 168 -13.98 16.07 15.40
CA THR A 168 -14.21 17.43 15.91
C THR A 168 -15.44 17.43 16.82
N PRO A 169 -15.48 18.22 17.90
CA PRO A 169 -16.65 18.34 18.75
C PRO A 169 -17.92 18.67 17.96
N ASN A 170 -19.04 18.06 18.34
CA ASN A 170 -20.36 18.29 17.76
C ASN A 170 -21.45 18.05 18.81
N GLY A 171 -21.88 19.11 19.49
CA GLY A 171 -22.79 19.02 20.65
C GLY A 171 -22.21 18.12 21.74
N ASN A 172 -23.00 17.15 22.21
CA ASN A 172 -22.58 16.17 23.22
C ASN A 172 -21.74 15.01 22.63
N GLY A 173 -21.34 15.09 21.37
CA GLY A 173 -20.60 14.03 20.68
C GLY A 173 -19.50 14.57 19.78
N PHE A 174 -19.10 13.74 18.82
CA PHE A 174 -18.07 14.07 17.84
C PHE A 174 -18.59 13.77 16.43
N ARG A 175 -18.23 14.63 15.49
CA ARG A 175 -18.31 14.30 14.06
C ARG A 175 -16.93 13.87 13.57
N TYR A 176 -16.89 13.07 12.51
CA TYR A 176 -15.66 12.56 11.92
C TYR A 176 -15.56 13.01 10.46
N PRO A 177 -15.05 14.24 10.21
CA PRO A 177 -15.10 14.83 8.88
C PRO A 177 -14.33 14.04 7.83
N GLY A 178 -13.31 13.27 8.21
CA GLY A 178 -12.52 12.48 7.26
C GLY A 178 -13.18 11.20 6.76
N ARG A 179 -14.24 10.71 7.42
CA ARG A 179 -14.84 9.41 7.08
C ARG A 179 -15.49 9.42 5.70
N TYR A 180 -15.28 8.31 4.99
CA TYR A 180 -15.87 8.05 3.67
C TYR A 180 -15.52 9.12 2.63
N LYS A 181 -14.47 9.91 2.88
CA LYS A 181 -13.92 10.83 1.91
C LYS A 181 -12.93 10.11 1.01
N LYS A 182 -13.04 10.41 -0.27
CA LYS A 182 -11.96 10.22 -1.23
C LYS A 182 -11.04 11.44 -1.15
N LEU A 183 -9.81 11.25 -0.69
CA LEU A 183 -8.80 12.30 -0.60
C LEU A 183 -8.10 12.45 -1.94
N ILE A 184 -7.98 13.69 -2.44
CA ILE A 184 -7.33 13.99 -3.73
C ILE A 184 -5.88 14.39 -3.45
N TRP A 185 -4.93 13.69 -4.07
CA TRP A 185 -3.49 13.89 -3.86
C TRP A 185 -2.86 14.69 -4.99
N ASP A 186 -2.23 15.79 -4.62
CA ASP A 186 -1.28 16.51 -5.46
C ASP A 186 0.13 16.02 -5.13
N GLY A 187 0.59 14.99 -5.83
CA GLY A 187 1.91 14.38 -5.62
C GLY A 187 3.08 15.35 -5.81
N PRO A 188 3.14 16.15 -6.88
CA PRO A 188 4.19 17.16 -7.05
C PRO A 188 4.33 18.14 -5.88
N ASN A 189 3.22 18.55 -5.27
CA ASN A 189 3.23 19.49 -4.13
C ASN A 189 3.14 18.79 -2.76
N MET A 190 3.05 17.46 -2.74
CA MET A 190 2.78 16.63 -1.57
C MET A 190 1.64 17.19 -0.70
N LYS A 191 0.43 17.30 -1.27
CA LYS A 191 -0.71 17.91 -0.57
C LYS A 191 -2.04 17.24 -0.88
N ILE A 192 -2.88 17.09 0.16
CA ILE A 192 -4.30 16.80 0.03
C ILE A 192 -5.04 18.10 -0.29
N THR A 193 -5.77 18.11 -1.40
CA THR A 193 -6.38 19.35 -1.92
C THR A 193 -7.81 19.57 -1.46
N ASN A 194 -8.49 18.54 -0.96
CA ASN A 194 -9.93 18.56 -0.63
C ASN A 194 -10.27 18.27 0.84
N PHE A 195 -9.27 18.16 1.72
CA PHE A 195 -9.43 18.01 3.17
C PHE A 195 -8.15 18.46 3.87
N ASP A 196 -8.10 19.73 4.29
CA ASP A 196 -6.87 20.35 4.76
C ASP A 196 -6.38 19.75 6.08
N GLU A 197 -7.28 19.33 6.96
CA GLU A 197 -6.90 18.72 8.24
C GLU A 197 -6.07 17.44 8.06
N ALA A 198 -6.20 16.71 6.95
CA ALA A 198 -5.35 15.54 6.70
C ALA A 198 -3.90 15.90 6.37
N ASN A 199 -3.61 17.14 5.94
CA ASN A 199 -2.25 17.59 5.63
C ASN A 199 -1.34 17.61 6.86
N GLN A 200 -1.91 17.61 8.08
CA GLN A 200 -1.14 17.48 9.33
C GLN A 200 -0.32 16.17 9.40
N PHE A 201 -0.70 15.14 8.63
CA PHE A 201 0.00 13.85 8.60
C PHE A 201 1.02 13.72 7.47
N VAL A 202 1.09 14.69 6.55
CA VAL A 202 2.02 14.65 5.42
C VAL A 202 3.45 14.94 5.85
N LYS A 203 3.62 15.86 6.81
CA LYS A 203 4.91 16.27 7.33
C LYS A 203 4.96 16.09 8.83
N ARG A 204 6.15 15.76 9.33
CA ARG A 204 6.42 15.69 10.76
C ARG A 204 6.96 17.04 11.23
N GLU A 205 6.53 17.47 12.41
CA GLU A 205 7.22 18.51 13.15
C GLU A 205 8.51 17.94 13.74
N TYR A 206 9.65 18.46 13.27
CA TYR A 206 10.94 18.09 13.83
C TYR A 206 11.11 18.69 15.22
N ARG A 207 11.81 17.96 16.10
CA ARG A 207 12.22 18.46 17.39
C ARG A 207 13.02 19.76 17.21
N GLU A 208 12.79 20.73 18.10
CA GLU A 208 13.54 21.99 18.09
C GLU A 208 15.06 21.75 18.01
N GLY A 209 15.75 22.53 17.16
CA GLY A 209 17.17 22.36 16.85
C GLY A 209 17.46 21.39 15.70
N TRP A 210 16.51 20.54 15.30
CA TRP A 210 16.66 19.64 14.16
C TRP A 210 15.88 20.19 12.96
N LYS A 211 16.58 20.66 11.94
CA LYS A 211 15.99 21.12 10.67
C LYS A 211 16.64 20.40 9.51
N LEU A 212 15.82 19.85 8.61
CA LEU A 212 16.31 19.45 7.29
C LEU A 212 16.52 20.71 6.46
N LYS A 213 17.72 20.85 5.88
CA LYS A 213 17.94 21.79 4.78
C LYS A 213 17.38 21.11 3.54
N VAL A 214 16.21 21.57 3.09
CA VAL A 214 15.60 21.14 1.83
C VAL A 214 15.95 22.16 0.77
#